data_AF-W4LNB1-F1
#
_entry.id   AF-W4LNB1-F1
#
_cell.length_a   1.000
_cell.length_b   1.000
_cell.length_c   1.000
_cell.angle_alpha   90.00
_cell.angle_beta   90.00
_cell.angle_gamma   90.00
#
_symmetry.space_group_name_H-M   'P 1'
#
loop_
_entity.id
_entity.type
_entity.pdbx_description
1 polymer ?
#
loop_
_entity_poly.entity_id
_entity_poly.type
_entity_poly.pdbx_seq_one_letter_code
_entity_poly.pdbx_strand_id
1 'polypeptide(L)'
;QLTLQATGPAEVLARDIVTDADVQILNPNLHIATLNKDAVLDITMDVQLGRGYVPAERHAQDLVDPQVIPIDAVFSPIRKVTFQVENTRVGQSTDYDRLILDVHTNGSLHPEEAVSQAARVLQDHLQVFVSFHEEPVQEMPAVDEERQRLMENLSRSVDELELSVRSYNCLKNANIRTIGELVQKNEAEMLKTRNFGRKSLNEIKEILTLMGLGLGMSLDGVEWTPEVKQD
;
A
#
# COMPACT_ATOMS: atom_id res chain seq x y z
N GLN A 1 5.38 -4.67 -37.56
CA GLN A 1 4.79 -4.90 -38.89
C GLN A 1 5.04 -6.32 -39.29
N LEU A 2 4.03 -7.01 -39.81
CA LEU A 2 4.16 -8.34 -40.39
C LEU A 2 3.88 -8.26 -41.88
N THR A 3 4.43 -9.18 -42.65
CA THR A 3 4.23 -9.21 -44.11
C THR A 3 3.79 -10.59 -44.58
N LEU A 4 3.01 -10.64 -45.65
CA LEU A 4 2.55 -11.86 -46.29
C LEU A 4 2.66 -11.68 -47.80
N GLN A 5 3.55 -12.46 -48.42
CA GLN A 5 3.78 -12.44 -49.86
C GLN A 5 3.57 -13.84 -50.44
N ALA A 6 2.76 -13.93 -51.48
CA ALA A 6 2.49 -15.19 -52.17
C ALA A 6 2.19 -14.98 -53.66
N THR A 7 2.63 -15.94 -54.47
CA THR A 7 2.39 -15.96 -55.93
C THR A 7 1.76 -17.29 -56.30
N GLY A 8 0.72 -17.24 -57.13
CA GLY A 8 -0.11 -18.41 -57.42
C GLY A 8 0.50 -19.41 -58.42
N PRO A 9 -0.17 -20.56 -58.63
CA PRO A 9 -1.34 -21.04 -57.90
C PRO A 9 -0.96 -21.61 -56.52
N ALA A 10 -1.59 -21.13 -55.45
CA ALA A 10 -1.22 -21.50 -54.07
C ALA A 10 -2.38 -21.32 -53.07
N GLU A 11 -2.39 -22.14 -52.02
CA GLU A 11 -3.19 -21.90 -50.82
C GLU A 11 -2.33 -21.15 -49.80
N VAL A 12 -2.83 -20.02 -49.31
CA VAL A 12 -2.11 -19.13 -48.38
C VAL A 12 -2.70 -19.30 -46.98
N LEU A 13 -1.86 -19.72 -46.04
CA LEU A 13 -2.23 -19.94 -44.64
C LEU A 13 -1.49 -18.97 -43.71
N ALA A 14 -1.93 -18.88 -42.45
CA ALA A 14 -1.30 -18.00 -41.47
C ALA A 14 0.18 -18.32 -41.18
N ARG A 15 0.62 -19.57 -41.36
CA ARG A 15 2.05 -19.91 -41.26
C ARG A 15 2.94 -19.22 -42.29
N ASP A 16 2.37 -18.71 -43.38
CA ASP A 16 3.10 -18.05 -44.46
C ASP A 16 3.35 -16.56 -44.15
N ILE A 17 2.78 -16.04 -43.04
CA ILE A 17 3.04 -14.68 -42.55
C ILE A 17 4.46 -14.63 -41.97
N VAL A 18 5.24 -13.66 -42.43
CA VAL A 18 6.56 -13.35 -41.91
C VAL A 18 6.41 -12.47 -40.68
N THR A 19 6.87 -12.97 -39.53
CA THR A 19 6.84 -12.26 -38.25
C THR A 19 8.24 -11.88 -37.77
N ASP A 20 8.29 -10.95 -36.82
CA ASP A 20 9.49 -10.70 -36.03
C ASP A 20 9.64 -11.74 -34.89
N ALA A 21 10.68 -11.61 -34.08
CA ALA A 21 10.96 -12.51 -32.96
C ALA A 21 9.99 -12.34 -31.78
N ASP A 22 9.26 -11.22 -31.73
CA ASP A 22 8.38 -10.85 -30.62
C ASP A 22 6.93 -11.32 -30.85
N VAL A 23 6.60 -11.75 -32.08
CA VAL A 23 5.27 -12.18 -32.48
C VAL A 23 5.24 -13.68 -32.79
N GLN A 24 4.29 -14.39 -32.16
CA GLN A 24 4.03 -15.80 -32.39
C GLN A 24 2.63 -16.03 -32.96
N ILE A 25 2.55 -16.81 -34.05
CA ILE A 25 1.28 -17.23 -34.65
C ILE A 25 0.81 -18.52 -33.99
N LEU A 26 -0.30 -18.45 -33.25
CA LEU A 26 -0.84 -19.59 -32.50
C LEU A 26 -1.64 -20.58 -33.36
N ASN A 27 -2.24 -20.12 -34.46
CA ASN A 27 -2.97 -20.97 -35.39
C ASN A 27 -2.35 -20.91 -36.81
N PRO A 28 -1.26 -21.66 -37.06
CA PRO A 28 -0.55 -21.64 -38.34
C PRO A 28 -1.38 -22.17 -39.51
N ASN A 29 -2.44 -22.95 -39.25
CA ASN A 29 -3.25 -23.60 -40.28
C ASN A 29 -4.48 -22.78 -40.69
N LEU A 30 -4.63 -21.55 -40.17
CA LEU A 30 -5.74 -20.68 -40.54
C LEU A 30 -5.64 -20.32 -42.03
N HIS A 31 -6.68 -20.66 -42.80
CA HIS A 31 -6.78 -20.28 -44.21
C HIS A 31 -6.99 -18.77 -44.34
N ILE A 32 -6.17 -18.12 -45.16
CA ILE A 32 -6.26 -16.68 -45.44
C ILE A 32 -6.85 -16.44 -46.84
N ALA A 33 -6.26 -17.07 -47.86
CA ALA A 33 -6.68 -16.86 -49.25
C ALA A 33 -6.29 -18.03 -50.15
N THR A 34 -6.93 -18.12 -51.32
CA THR A 34 -6.56 -19.02 -52.41
C THR A 34 -6.17 -18.20 -53.64
N LEU A 35 -5.01 -18.48 -54.22
CA LEU A 35 -4.47 -17.76 -55.39
C LEU A 35 -4.58 -18.60 -56.67
N ASN A 36 -5.05 -17.96 -57.74
CA ASN A 36 -5.03 -18.50 -59.10
C ASN A 36 -3.66 -18.33 -59.76
N LYS A 37 -3.46 -18.98 -60.92
CA LYS A 37 -2.16 -19.10 -61.60
C LYS A 37 -1.37 -17.79 -61.78
N ASP A 38 -2.05 -16.69 -62.08
CA ASP A 38 -1.42 -15.39 -62.38
C ASP A 38 -1.65 -14.35 -61.26
N ALA A 39 -2.04 -14.79 -60.06
CA ALA A 39 -2.31 -13.91 -58.92
C ALA A 39 -1.06 -13.67 -58.07
N VAL A 40 -0.88 -12.43 -57.63
CA VAL A 40 0.16 -12.00 -56.67
C VAL A 40 -0.55 -11.35 -55.49
N LEU A 41 -0.17 -11.75 -54.29
CA LEU A 41 -0.65 -11.20 -53.03
C LEU A 41 0.53 -10.62 -52.27
N ASP A 42 0.43 -9.34 -51.90
CA ASP A 42 1.37 -8.66 -51.03
C ASP A 42 0.57 -7.87 -49.99
N ILE A 43 0.68 -8.28 -48.72
CA ILE A 43 0.00 -7.67 -47.59
C ILE A 43 1.05 -7.25 -46.56
N THR A 44 0.99 -5.99 -46.15
CA THR A 44 1.63 -5.51 -44.92
C THR A 44 0.55 -5.28 -43.87
N MET A 45 0.77 -5.80 -42.67
CA MET A 45 -0.18 -5.68 -41.56
C MET A 45 0.48 -5.14 -40.30
N ASP A 46 -0.27 -4.30 -39.60
CA ASP A 46 0.10 -3.78 -38.29
C ASP A 46 -0.58 -4.60 -37.19
N VAL A 47 0.21 -5.03 -36.22
CA VAL A 47 -0.28 -5.74 -35.03
C VAL A 47 0.03 -4.90 -33.82
N GLN A 48 -0.94 -4.80 -32.92
CA GLN A 48 -0.87 -3.97 -31.72
C GLN A 48 -1.30 -4.78 -30.50
N LEU A 49 -0.76 -4.43 -29.34
CA LEU A 49 -1.27 -4.88 -28.06
C LEU A 49 -2.36 -3.92 -27.60
N GLY A 50 -3.52 -4.46 -27.22
CA GLY A 50 -4.67 -3.67 -26.85
C GLY A 50 -5.53 -4.39 -25.81
N ARG A 51 -6.68 -3.79 -25.51
CA ARG A 51 -7.67 -4.36 -24.59
C ARG A 51 -9.06 -4.24 -25.18
N GLY A 52 -9.87 -5.28 -25.00
CA GLY A 52 -11.27 -5.29 -25.44
C GLY A 52 -11.41 -5.33 -26.96
N TYR A 53 -12.24 -4.43 -27.47
CA TYR A 53 -12.58 -4.32 -28.89
C TYR A 53 -12.41 -2.88 -29.35
N VAL A 54 -11.77 -2.70 -30.51
CA VAL A 54 -11.64 -1.40 -31.16
C VAL A 54 -12.22 -1.52 -32.58
N PRO A 55 -13.25 -0.73 -32.90
CA PRO A 55 -13.85 -0.76 -34.23
C PRO A 55 -12.97 -0.08 -35.27
N ALA A 56 -13.08 -0.49 -36.52
CA ALA A 56 -12.31 0.03 -37.65
C ALA A 56 -12.41 1.56 -37.80
N GLU A 57 -13.56 2.17 -37.50
CA GLU A 57 -13.75 3.63 -37.59
C GLU A 57 -12.87 4.38 -36.59
N ARG A 58 -12.58 3.79 -35.42
CA ARG A 58 -11.66 4.41 -34.46
C ARG A 58 -10.22 4.35 -34.98
N HIS A 59 -9.82 3.22 -35.58
CA HIS A 59 -8.51 3.12 -36.23
C HIS A 59 -8.36 4.11 -37.39
N ALA A 60 -9.44 4.35 -38.15
CA ALA A 60 -9.44 5.30 -39.27
C ALA A 60 -9.14 6.75 -38.85
N GLN A 61 -9.45 7.15 -37.62
CA GLN A 61 -9.19 8.52 -37.13
C GLN A 61 -7.70 8.82 -36.98
N ASP A 62 -6.91 7.79 -36.70
CA ASP A 62 -5.46 7.90 -36.46
C ASP A 62 -4.64 7.59 -37.73
N LEU A 63 -5.29 7.22 -38.84
CA LEU A 63 -4.62 6.87 -40.09
C LEU A 63 -4.20 8.10 -40.89
N VAL A 64 -2.93 8.13 -41.29
CA VAL A 64 -2.33 9.18 -42.13
C VAL A 64 -2.30 8.75 -43.61
N ASP A 65 -2.21 7.45 -43.89
CA ASP A 65 -2.12 6.91 -45.24
C ASP A 65 -3.48 6.39 -45.74
N PRO A 66 -4.04 6.94 -46.84
CA PRO A 66 -5.31 6.50 -47.40
C PRO A 66 -5.29 5.09 -48.01
N GLN A 67 -4.12 4.47 -48.19
CA GLN A 67 -4.00 3.10 -48.71
C GLN A 67 -4.17 2.02 -47.63
N VAL A 68 -4.17 2.41 -46.35
CA VAL A 68 -4.37 1.47 -45.25
C VAL A 68 -5.86 1.19 -45.08
N ILE A 69 -6.21 -0.09 -45.05
CA ILE A 69 -7.57 -0.55 -44.80
C ILE A 69 -7.71 -0.84 -43.31
N PRO A 70 -8.41 -0.01 -42.52
CA PRO A 70 -8.63 -0.29 -41.11
C PRO A 70 -9.56 -1.49 -40.97
N ILE A 71 -9.26 -2.34 -40.00
CA ILE A 71 -10.09 -3.48 -39.63
C ILE A 71 -10.42 -3.39 -38.14
N ASP A 72 -11.48 -4.10 -37.75
CA ASP A 72 -11.82 -4.28 -36.35
C ASP A 72 -10.72 -5.06 -35.61
N ALA A 73 -10.32 -4.57 -34.44
CA ALA A 73 -9.35 -5.25 -33.59
C ALA A 73 -10.02 -5.86 -32.36
N VAL A 74 -9.91 -7.20 -32.24
CA VAL A 74 -10.39 -7.96 -31.09
C VAL A 74 -9.19 -8.42 -30.26
N PHE A 75 -8.98 -7.76 -29.12
CA PHE A 75 -7.86 -8.04 -28.21
C PHE A 75 -8.25 -9.01 -27.07
N SER A 76 -9.43 -9.63 -27.13
CA SER A 76 -9.90 -10.55 -26.09
C SER A 76 -9.39 -11.98 -26.35
N PRO A 77 -8.56 -12.55 -25.46
CA PRO A 77 -8.15 -13.94 -25.55
C PRO A 77 -9.25 -14.92 -25.11
N ILE A 78 -10.29 -14.42 -24.43
CA ILE A 78 -11.37 -15.21 -23.85
C ILE A 78 -12.49 -15.40 -24.86
N ARG A 79 -12.92 -16.65 -25.08
CA ARG A 79 -13.97 -17.03 -26.03
C ARG A 79 -15.31 -17.31 -25.35
N LYS A 80 -15.28 -17.95 -24.19
CA LYS A 80 -16.49 -18.32 -23.43
C LYS A 80 -16.16 -18.45 -21.96
N VAL A 81 -17.07 -17.95 -21.12
CA VAL A 81 -17.05 -18.17 -19.67
C VAL A 81 -18.43 -18.66 -19.25
N THR A 82 -18.48 -19.65 -18.38
CA THR A 82 -19.71 -20.14 -17.75
C THR A 82 -19.41 -20.41 -16.28
N PHE A 83 -20.39 -20.21 -15.40
CA PHE A 83 -20.21 -20.46 -13.97
C PHE A 83 -21.42 -21.18 -13.39
N GLN A 84 -21.19 -21.98 -12.36
CA GLN A 84 -22.21 -22.66 -11.58
C GLN A 84 -21.82 -22.60 -10.10
N VAL A 85 -22.81 -22.41 -9.23
CA VAL A 85 -22.63 -22.45 -7.78
C VAL A 85 -23.44 -23.63 -7.24
N GLU A 86 -22.78 -24.50 -6.50
CA GLU A 86 -23.38 -25.69 -5.89
C GLU A 86 -23.01 -25.77 -4.40
N ASN A 87 -23.90 -26.35 -3.59
CA ASN A 87 -23.58 -26.61 -2.19
C ASN A 87 -22.47 -27.65 -2.09
N THR A 88 -21.51 -27.44 -1.20
CA THR A 88 -20.42 -28.38 -0.97
C THR A 88 -20.21 -28.65 0.51
N ARG A 89 -19.73 -29.86 0.80
CA ARG A 89 -19.37 -30.26 2.17
C ARG A 89 -17.87 -30.17 2.33
N VAL A 90 -17.42 -29.39 3.30
CA VAL A 90 -16.00 -29.27 3.66
C VAL A 90 -15.80 -29.85 5.06
N GLY A 91 -15.20 -31.05 5.12
CA GLY A 91 -15.06 -31.78 6.37
C GLY A 91 -16.44 -32.14 6.96
N GLN A 92 -16.74 -31.61 8.16
CA GLN A 92 -18.03 -31.83 8.82
C GLN A 92 -19.10 -30.78 8.47
N SER A 93 -18.70 -29.62 7.94
CA SER A 93 -19.61 -28.50 7.63
C SER A 93 -20.27 -28.66 6.26
N THR A 94 -21.57 -28.39 6.16
CA THR A 94 -22.38 -28.56 4.94
C THR A 94 -22.89 -27.23 4.36
N ASP A 95 -22.41 -26.11 4.87
CA ASP A 95 -22.87 -24.74 4.61
C ASP A 95 -21.95 -23.94 3.68
N TYR A 96 -21.01 -24.60 3.00
CA TYR A 96 -20.14 -23.97 2.02
C TYR A 96 -20.74 -24.00 0.62
N ASP A 97 -20.47 -22.95 -0.14
CA ASP A 97 -20.73 -22.89 -1.58
C ASP A 97 -19.45 -23.22 -2.36
N ARG A 98 -19.59 -24.01 -3.42
CA ARG A 98 -18.54 -24.27 -4.42
C ARG A 98 -18.87 -23.56 -5.71
N LEU A 99 -17.94 -22.72 -6.14
CA LEU A 99 -17.96 -22.07 -7.45
C LEU A 99 -17.20 -22.92 -8.47
N ILE A 100 -17.88 -23.28 -9.56
CA ILE A 100 -17.28 -23.93 -10.73
C ILE A 100 -17.25 -22.90 -11.87
N LEU A 101 -16.05 -22.66 -12.42
CA LEU A 101 -15.81 -21.73 -13.52
C LEU A 101 -15.28 -22.50 -14.74
N ASP A 102 -16.03 -22.49 -15.83
CA ASP A 102 -15.63 -23.04 -17.13
C ASP A 102 -15.15 -21.91 -18.04
N VAL A 103 -13.85 -21.83 -18.29
CA VAL A 103 -13.21 -20.76 -19.06
C VAL A 103 -12.52 -21.32 -20.30
N HIS A 104 -12.94 -20.85 -21.48
CA HIS A 104 -12.34 -21.20 -22.76
C HIS A 104 -11.57 -20.02 -23.34
N THR A 105 -10.29 -20.21 -23.61
CA THR A 105 -9.42 -19.20 -24.25
C THR A 105 -9.02 -19.62 -25.66
N ASN A 106 -8.46 -18.70 -26.44
CA ASN A 106 -7.92 -18.95 -27.78
C ASN A 106 -6.46 -19.47 -27.78
N GLY A 107 -5.90 -19.78 -26.60
CA GLY A 107 -4.53 -20.26 -26.43
C GLY A 107 -3.47 -19.18 -26.20
N SER A 108 -3.78 -17.90 -26.36
CA SER A 108 -2.82 -16.80 -26.09
C SER A 108 -2.64 -16.48 -24.60
N LEU A 109 -3.56 -16.98 -23.76
CA LEU A 109 -3.53 -16.81 -22.31
C LEU A 109 -4.10 -18.08 -21.67
N HIS A 110 -3.46 -18.58 -20.61
CA HIS A 110 -3.99 -19.73 -19.88
C HIS A 110 -5.25 -19.33 -19.09
N PRO A 111 -6.26 -20.22 -18.97
CA PRO A 111 -7.48 -19.93 -18.22
C PRO A 111 -7.22 -19.48 -16.76
N GLU A 112 -6.26 -20.09 -16.07
CA GLU A 112 -5.89 -19.75 -14.69
C GLU A 112 -5.30 -18.33 -14.58
N GLU A 113 -4.42 -17.97 -15.51
CA GLU A 113 -3.85 -16.64 -15.60
C GLU A 113 -4.92 -15.59 -15.92
N ALA A 114 -5.88 -15.92 -16.79
CA ALA A 114 -7.01 -15.05 -17.10
C ALA A 114 -7.86 -14.75 -15.87
N VAL A 115 -8.18 -15.77 -15.06
CA VAL A 115 -8.93 -15.60 -13.81
C VAL A 115 -8.12 -14.79 -12.80
N SER A 116 -6.81 -15.02 -12.70
CA SER A 116 -5.92 -14.27 -11.83
C SER A 116 -5.85 -12.78 -12.21
N GLN A 117 -5.72 -12.47 -13.49
CA GLN A 117 -5.77 -11.09 -14.01
C GLN A 117 -7.14 -10.44 -13.75
N ALA A 118 -8.23 -11.18 -13.96
CA ALA A 118 -9.58 -10.68 -13.67
C ALA A 118 -9.78 -10.38 -12.18
N ALA A 119 -9.29 -11.24 -11.29
CA ALA A 119 -9.32 -11.02 -9.85
C ALA A 119 -8.52 -9.76 -9.46
N ARG A 120 -7.35 -9.54 -10.08
CA ARG A 120 -6.57 -8.33 -9.84
C ARG A 120 -7.31 -7.08 -10.29
N VAL A 121 -7.88 -7.09 -11.49
CA VAL A 121 -8.70 -5.97 -12.00
C VAL A 121 -9.87 -5.69 -11.05
N LEU A 122 -10.53 -6.74 -10.55
CA LEU A 122 -11.62 -6.60 -9.58
C LEU A 122 -11.14 -5.96 -8.26
N GLN A 123 -10.00 -6.40 -7.72
CA GLN A 123 -9.40 -5.80 -6.52
C GLN A 123 -9.09 -4.31 -6.72
N ASP A 124 -8.46 -3.96 -7.83
CA ASP A 124 -8.11 -2.56 -8.15
C ASP A 124 -9.39 -1.69 -8.22
N HIS A 125 -10.48 -2.21 -8.81
CA HIS A 125 -11.77 -1.49 -8.84
C HIS A 125 -12.44 -1.40 -7.46
N LEU A 126 -12.30 -2.42 -6.61
CA LEU A 126 -12.87 -2.42 -5.27
C LEU A 126 -12.10 -1.52 -4.30
N GLN A 127 -10.82 -1.21 -4.58
CA GLN A 127 -9.98 -0.37 -3.72
C GLN A 127 -10.60 1.00 -3.41
N VAL A 128 -11.34 1.58 -4.37
CA VAL A 128 -12.06 2.85 -4.18
C VAL A 128 -13.09 2.77 -3.05
N PHE A 129 -13.70 1.60 -2.85
CA PHE A 129 -14.68 1.36 -1.79
C PHE A 129 -14.03 0.99 -0.44
N VAL A 130 -12.86 0.36 -0.47
CA VAL A 130 -12.07 0.05 0.74
C VAL A 130 -11.56 1.35 1.40
N SER A 131 -11.33 2.39 0.59
CA SER A 131 -10.76 3.67 1.02
C SER A 131 -11.69 4.56 1.88
N PHE A 132 -12.84 4.05 2.35
CA PHE A 132 -13.76 4.83 3.19
C PHE A 132 -13.58 4.68 4.70
N HIS A 133 -12.72 3.78 5.20
CA HIS A 133 -12.52 3.63 6.65
C HIS A 133 -11.12 3.17 7.07
N GLU A 134 -10.07 3.73 6.46
CA GLU A 134 -8.76 3.78 7.10
C GLU A 134 -8.21 5.18 6.81
N GLU A 135 -8.50 6.15 7.71
CA GLU A 135 -7.40 7.05 8.05
C GLU A 135 -6.24 6.11 8.35
N PRO A 136 -5.07 6.24 7.69
CA PRO A 136 -3.95 5.43 8.08
C PRO A 136 -3.82 5.64 9.58
N VAL A 137 -4.05 4.58 10.35
CA VAL A 137 -3.56 4.53 11.71
C VAL A 137 -2.08 4.72 11.46
N GLN A 138 -1.60 5.95 11.64
CA GLN A 138 -0.18 6.20 11.64
C GLN A 138 0.33 5.14 12.59
N GLU A 139 1.17 4.22 12.11
CA GLU A 139 1.91 3.34 12.98
C GLU A 139 2.59 4.30 13.96
N MET A 140 1.97 4.48 15.13
CA MET A 140 2.56 5.26 16.18
C MET A 140 3.88 4.55 16.39
N PRO A 141 5.04 5.21 16.18
CA PRO A 141 6.32 4.57 16.38
C PRO A 141 6.26 3.94 17.76
N ALA A 142 6.54 2.64 17.85
CA ALA A 142 6.44 1.86 19.08
C ALA A 142 6.85 2.74 20.25
N VAL A 143 5.87 3.14 21.06
CA VAL A 143 6.12 4.10 22.14
C VAL A 143 7.08 3.40 23.08
N ASP A 144 8.33 3.86 23.08
CA ASP A 144 9.35 3.41 24.00
C ASP A 144 8.77 3.50 25.42
N GLU A 145 8.47 2.36 26.04
CA GLU A 145 7.78 2.30 27.34
C GLU A 145 8.54 3.12 28.39
N GLU A 146 9.86 3.23 28.26
CA GLU A 146 10.71 4.07 29.09
C GLU A 146 10.42 5.56 28.89
N ARG A 147 10.20 5.99 27.64
CA ARG A 147 9.84 7.38 27.32
C ARG A 147 8.47 7.74 27.85
N GLN A 148 7.50 6.82 27.79
CA GLN A 148 6.15 7.06 28.33
C GLN A 148 6.16 7.17 29.85
N ARG A 149 6.88 6.30 30.55
CA ARG A 149 7.08 6.38 32.01
C ARG A 149 7.80 7.66 32.43
N LEU A 150 8.78 8.09 31.64
CA LEU A 150 9.48 9.36 31.86
C LEU A 150 8.51 10.55 31.74
N MET A 151 7.70 10.59 30.68
CA MET A 151 6.71 11.66 30.47
C MET A 151 5.66 11.69 31.59
N GLU A 152 5.16 10.54 32.01
CA GLU A 152 4.23 10.42 33.13
C GLU A 152 4.85 10.96 34.42
N ASN A 153 6.07 10.55 34.76
CA ASN A 153 6.75 11.02 35.96
C ASN A 153 7.02 12.53 35.95
N LEU A 154 7.39 13.12 34.80
CA LEU A 154 7.62 14.57 34.71
C LEU A 154 6.33 15.37 34.95
N SER A 155 5.16 14.84 34.56
CA SER A 155 3.84 15.50 34.68
C SER A 155 3.26 15.51 36.07
N ARG A 156 3.77 14.64 36.96
CA ARG A 156 3.24 14.51 38.31
C ARG A 156 3.52 15.74 39.16
N SER A 157 2.59 16.05 40.06
CA SER A 157 2.76 17.12 41.03
C SER A 157 3.82 16.75 42.06
N VAL A 158 4.56 17.75 42.51
CA VAL A 158 5.46 17.64 43.67
C VAL A 158 4.69 17.29 44.95
N ASP A 159 3.37 17.57 45.01
CA ASP A 159 2.50 17.18 46.12
C ASP A 159 2.39 15.66 46.30
N GLU A 160 2.59 14.89 45.23
CA GLU A 160 2.54 13.43 45.25
C GLU A 160 3.84 12.80 45.75
N LEU A 161 4.90 13.59 45.90
CA LEU A 161 6.14 13.13 46.50
C LEU A 161 5.94 13.09 48.03
N GLU A 162 6.28 11.95 48.64
CA GLU A 162 6.22 11.75 50.10
C GLU A 162 7.34 12.53 50.83
N LEU A 163 7.37 13.85 50.63
CA LEU A 163 8.35 14.76 51.18
C LEU A 163 7.99 15.19 52.60
N SER A 164 9.01 15.48 53.41
CA SER A 164 8.80 16.19 54.67
C SER A 164 8.11 17.54 54.46
N VAL A 165 7.32 17.95 55.45
CA VAL A 165 6.61 19.25 55.47
C VAL A 165 7.57 20.43 55.19
N ARG A 166 8.84 20.32 55.57
CA ARG A 166 9.85 21.35 55.30
C ARG A 166 10.23 21.39 53.82
N SER A 167 10.54 20.24 53.22
CA SER A 167 10.93 20.15 51.81
C SER A 167 9.79 20.57 50.90
N TYR A 168 8.58 20.13 51.20
CA TYR A 168 7.35 20.54 50.52
C TYR A 168 7.15 22.07 50.51
N ASN A 169 7.19 22.70 51.69
CA ASN A 169 7.00 24.15 51.80
C ASN A 169 8.12 24.95 51.11
N CYS A 170 9.34 24.41 51.06
CA CYS A 170 10.43 25.07 50.33
C CYS A 170 10.21 25.04 48.82
N LEU A 171 9.70 23.93 48.26
CA LEU A 171 9.37 23.80 46.85
C LEU A 171 8.19 24.71 46.46
N LYS A 172 7.15 24.75 47.29
CA LYS A 172 6.01 25.65 47.12
C LYS A 172 6.44 27.13 47.11
N ASN A 173 7.36 27.52 48.01
CA ASN A 173 7.90 28.89 48.05
C ASN A 173 8.80 29.22 46.86
N ALA A 174 9.45 28.22 46.26
CA ALA A 174 10.21 28.36 45.02
C ALA A 174 9.33 28.36 43.76
N ASN A 175 8.00 28.25 43.94
CA ASN A 175 7.01 28.11 42.87
C ASN A 175 7.29 26.93 41.93
N ILE A 176 7.82 25.84 42.48
CA ILE A 176 8.04 24.56 41.77
C ILE A 176 6.83 23.68 42.08
N ARG A 177 6.07 23.32 41.05
CA ARG A 177 4.80 22.58 41.20
C ARG A 177 4.85 21.18 40.65
N THR A 178 5.68 20.92 39.64
CA THR A 178 5.80 19.60 39.01
C THR A 178 7.20 19.01 39.16
N ILE A 179 7.30 17.70 38.98
CA ILE A 179 8.59 17.01 38.98
C ILE A 179 9.45 17.49 37.79
N GLY A 180 8.84 17.76 36.63
CA GLY A 180 9.53 18.32 35.46
C GLY A 180 10.20 19.67 35.72
N GLU A 181 9.60 20.55 36.52
CA GLU A 181 10.21 21.81 36.93
C GLU A 181 11.34 21.61 37.95
N LEU A 182 11.20 20.61 38.83
CA LEU A 182 12.17 20.29 39.87
C LEU A 182 13.49 19.75 39.28
N VAL A 183 13.43 18.82 38.32
CA VAL A 183 14.62 18.19 37.73
C VAL A 183 15.46 19.16 36.90
N GLN A 184 14.88 20.24 36.40
CA GLN A 184 15.59 21.29 35.68
C GLN A 184 16.43 22.20 36.59
N LYS A 185 16.18 22.19 37.91
CA LYS A 185 16.97 22.97 38.88
C LYS A 185 18.23 22.22 39.28
N ASN A 186 19.35 22.94 39.29
CA ASN A 186 20.60 22.39 39.80
C ASN A 186 20.67 22.52 41.34
N GLU A 187 21.54 21.73 41.96
CA GLU A 187 21.69 21.70 43.42
C GLU A 187 22.05 23.06 44.03
N ALA A 188 22.86 23.85 43.31
CA ALA A 188 23.30 25.16 43.76
C ALA A 188 22.15 26.18 43.78
N GLU A 189 21.21 26.07 42.85
CA GLU A 189 19.98 26.87 42.80
C GLU A 189 19.01 26.46 43.91
N MET A 190 18.87 25.16 44.16
CA MET A 190 18.03 24.67 45.25
C MET A 190 18.52 25.19 46.60
N LEU A 191 19.84 25.19 46.85
CA LEU A 191 20.43 25.71 48.09
C LEU A 191 20.36 27.24 48.24
N LYS A 192 20.13 27.99 47.16
CA LYS A 192 19.90 29.46 47.21
C LYS A 192 18.46 29.81 47.60
N THR A 193 17.54 28.84 47.54
CA THR A 193 16.15 29.04 47.93
C THR A 193 16.04 29.32 49.43
N ARG A 194 15.24 30.32 49.79
CA ARG A 194 15.04 30.74 51.18
C ARG A 194 14.56 29.55 52.04
N ASN A 195 15.24 29.29 53.16
CA ASN A 195 14.98 28.21 54.11
C ASN A 195 15.21 26.77 53.57
N PHE A 196 15.87 26.63 52.42
CA PHE A 196 16.23 25.33 51.85
C PHE A 196 17.55 24.81 52.45
N GLY A 197 17.54 23.61 53.03
CA GLY A 197 18.69 23.05 53.76
C GLY A 197 19.26 21.78 53.12
N ARG A 198 20.50 21.41 53.50
CA ARG A 198 21.18 20.19 53.02
C ARG A 198 20.39 18.90 53.26
N LYS A 199 19.62 18.84 54.35
CA LYS A 199 18.77 17.68 54.67
C LYS A 199 17.60 17.53 53.69
N SER A 200 16.95 18.64 53.32
CA SER A 200 15.88 18.66 52.31
C SER A 200 16.40 18.37 50.90
N LEU A 201 17.63 18.81 50.59
CA LEU A 201 18.27 18.49 49.31
C LEU A 201 18.48 16.98 49.15
N ASN A 202 19.00 16.31 50.20
CA ASN A 202 19.25 14.87 50.15
C ASN A 202 17.95 14.06 50.05
N GLU A 203 16.92 14.46 50.79
CA GLU A 203 15.59 13.84 50.73
C GLU A 203 15.01 13.87 49.31
N ILE A 204 15.10 15.01 48.61
CA ILE A 204 14.64 15.13 47.23
C ILE A 204 15.47 14.26 46.29
N LYS A 205 16.80 14.23 46.44
CA LYS A 205 17.67 13.41 45.57
C LYS A 205 17.37 11.92 45.70
N GLU A 206 17.16 11.42 46.92
CA GLU A 206 16.83 10.01 47.16
C GLU A 206 15.53 9.64 46.44
N ILE A 207 14.50 10.47 46.55
CA ILE A 207 13.21 10.27 45.90
C ILE A 207 13.31 10.34 44.38
N LEU A 208 14.02 11.34 43.83
CA LEU A 208 14.25 11.44 42.38
C LEU A 208 15.02 10.23 41.83
N THR A 209 16.02 9.73 42.58
CA THR A 209 16.82 8.57 42.17
C THR A 209 15.97 7.30 42.09
N LEU A 210 14.99 7.12 43.00
CA LEU A 210 14.04 5.99 42.95
C LEU A 210 13.16 6.02 41.69
N MET A 211 12.93 7.19 41.12
CA MET A 211 12.19 7.39 39.87
C MET A 211 13.09 7.45 38.63
N GLY A 212 14.40 7.22 38.77
CA GLY A 212 15.37 7.30 37.67
C GLY A 212 15.67 8.73 37.20
N LEU A 213 15.37 9.74 38.03
CA LEU A 213 15.53 11.16 37.73
C LEU A 213 16.66 11.80 38.56
N GLY A 214 17.16 12.94 38.11
CA GLY A 214 18.21 13.71 38.78
C GLY A 214 17.97 15.21 38.74
N LEU A 215 18.72 15.96 39.55
CA LEU A 215 18.72 17.42 39.51
C LEU A 215 19.68 17.92 38.41
N GLY A 216 19.27 18.97 37.69
CA GLY A 216 20.03 19.55 36.58
C GLY A 216 19.88 18.79 35.25
N MET A 217 18.80 18.03 35.06
CA MET A 217 18.51 17.38 33.78
C MET A 217 18.07 18.43 32.73
N SER A 218 18.59 18.31 31.50
CA SER A 218 18.05 19.05 30.35
C SER A 218 16.91 18.26 29.73
N LEU A 219 15.75 18.88 29.58
CA LEU A 219 14.56 18.27 28.95
C LEU A 219 14.43 18.67 27.47
N ASP A 220 15.51 19.07 26.82
CA ASP A 220 15.52 19.49 25.42
C ASP A 220 15.09 18.34 24.50
N GLY A 221 13.94 18.50 23.83
CA GLY A 221 13.36 17.49 22.93
C GLY A 221 12.33 16.55 23.57
N VAL A 222 12.02 16.70 24.86
CA VAL A 222 10.89 16.02 25.51
C VAL A 222 9.71 16.98 25.56
N GLU A 223 8.68 16.76 24.74
CA GLU A 223 7.41 17.49 24.84
C GLU A 223 6.68 17.09 26.12
N TRP A 224 7.01 17.77 27.21
CA TRP A 224 6.34 17.62 28.48
C TRP A 224 5.59 18.92 28.80
N THR A 225 4.28 18.82 29.02
CA THR A 225 3.45 19.96 29.41
C THR A 225 3.24 19.95 30.91
N PRO A 226 3.50 21.06 31.64
CA PRO A 226 3.00 21.21 32.99
C PRO A 226 1.48 21.20 32.93
N GLU A 227 0.86 20.07 33.27
CA GLU A 227 -0.56 20.05 33.62
C GLU A 227 -0.72 20.80 34.94
N VAL A 228 -0.81 22.12 34.85
CA VAL A 228 -1.28 22.93 35.97
C VAL A 228 -2.77 22.63 36.10
N LYS A 229 -3.12 21.66 36.94
CA LYS A 229 -4.47 21.61 37.50
C LYS A 229 -4.68 22.92 38.26
N GLN A 230 -5.37 23.84 37.60
CA GLN A 230 -5.94 25.01 38.26
C GLN A 230 -7.06 24.49 39.15
N ASP A 231 -6.83 24.51 40.46
CA ASP A 231 -7.94 24.60 41.42
C ASP A 231 -8.64 25.96 41.28
#